data_AF-A0A8J8DYQ0-F1
#
_entry.id   AF-A0A8J8DYQ0-F1
#
_cell.length_a   1.000
_cell.length_b   1.000
_cell.length_c   1.000
_cell.angle_alpha   90.00
_cell.angle_beta   90.00
_cell.angle_gamma   90.00
#
_symmetry.space_group_name_H-M   'P 1'
#
loop_
_entity.id
_entity.type
_entity.pdbx_description
1 polymer ?
#
loop_
_entity_poly.entity_id
_entity_poly.type
_entity_poly.pdbx_seq_one_letter_code
_entity_poly.pdbx_strand_id
1 'polypeptide(L)'
;MRENVWKYVSAILILLLAASSIAVVLLYMQNSELQNYIPSNVTNTVIVEGSINASCNVTAYKLQLDELQRQLDFLKAQLREQNLPEGNTTIAIVPIFGLIDEYTALSIIPVLRDIAENDSIGGVVLWIESPGGYVGPVREIYATVKKLNLIKPVVAYTGGIAASGGYYIAVGAEEIIADPLAEVGSIGVIYVHYNLQQNYEMNGIKVEVFKTGPYKDMGAEWRGLTEEEKAMITESVDTYFQAFLQAVSSSRGMSLNETKEYATGRTWFAMNVTGSLVDETGDLDYAVKVLGEMLNVTNPRIVIYSGRSSSNFAIFGSTALLLDPRYVDPYLKTG
;
A
#
# COMPACT_ATOMS: atom_id res chain seq x y z
N MET A 1 -48.54 -19.03 -23.65
CA MET A 1 -47.19 -19.61 -23.91
C MET A 1 -46.05 -19.00 -23.09
N ARG A 2 -46.22 -17.92 -22.31
CA ARG A 2 -45.11 -17.29 -21.54
C ARG A 2 -44.94 -17.78 -20.09
N GLU A 3 -45.93 -18.41 -19.47
CA GLU A 3 -45.82 -18.86 -18.07
C GLU A 3 -44.96 -20.11 -17.88
N ASN A 4 -44.81 -20.94 -18.91
CA ASN A 4 -44.03 -22.19 -18.81
C ASN A 4 -42.52 -21.99 -19.01
N VAL A 5 -42.08 -20.86 -19.57
CA VAL A 5 -40.65 -20.58 -19.83
C VAL A 5 -39.88 -20.44 -18.52
N TRP A 6 -40.50 -19.83 -17.50
CA TRP A 6 -39.88 -19.62 -16.19
C TRP A 6 -39.53 -20.93 -15.48
N LYS A 7 -40.31 -22.00 -15.67
CA LYS A 7 -40.01 -23.33 -15.11
C LYS A 7 -38.70 -23.89 -15.68
N TYR A 8 -38.46 -23.72 -16.98
CA TYR A 8 -37.23 -24.16 -17.62
C TYR A 8 -36.03 -23.29 -17.23
N VAL A 9 -36.22 -21.97 -17.12
CA VAL A 9 -35.17 -21.04 -16.66
C VAL A 9 -34.77 -21.36 -15.21
N SER A 10 -35.74 -21.57 -14.31
CA SER A 10 -35.46 -21.96 -12.93
C SER A 10 -34.77 -23.33 -12.85
N ALA A 11 -35.16 -24.31 -13.67
CA ALA A 11 -34.50 -25.61 -13.71
C ALA A 11 -33.04 -25.51 -14.19
N ILE A 12 -32.76 -24.69 -15.21
CA ILE A 12 -31.40 -24.44 -15.70
C ILE A 12 -30.56 -23.73 -14.62
N LEU A 13 -31.12 -22.75 -13.92
CA LEU A 13 -30.42 -22.04 -12.85
C LEU A 13 -30.09 -22.96 -11.66
N ILE A 14 -31.01 -23.86 -11.28
CA ILE A 14 -30.77 -24.87 -10.23
C ILE A 14 -29.66 -25.84 -10.66
N LEU A 15 -29.65 -26.28 -11.92
CA LEU A 15 -28.59 -27.15 -12.45
C LEU A 15 -27.22 -26.46 -12.47
N LEU A 16 -27.17 -25.17 -12.83
CA LEU A 16 -25.94 -24.38 -12.79
C LEU A 16 -25.43 -24.19 -11.35
N LEU A 17 -26.35 -23.96 -10.40
CA LEU A 17 -26.00 -23.84 -8.98
C LEU A 17 -25.47 -25.17 -8.40
N ALA A 18 -26.08 -26.30 -8.78
CA ALA A 18 -25.62 -27.63 -8.41
C ALA A 18 -24.24 -27.96 -9.00
N ALA A 19 -23.99 -27.60 -10.26
CA ALA A 19 -22.69 -27.80 -10.90
C ALA A 19 -21.59 -26.93 -10.25
N SER A 20 -21.92 -25.69 -9.91
CA SER A 20 -21.00 -24.77 -9.22
C SER A 20 -20.61 -25.28 -7.83
N SER A 21 -21.58 -25.75 -7.04
CA SER A 21 -21.32 -26.30 -5.71
C SER A 21 -20.49 -27.58 -5.75
N ILE A 22 -20.68 -28.46 -6.75
CA ILE A 22 -19.82 -29.63 -6.97
C ILE A 22 -18.39 -29.21 -7.33
N ALA A 23 -18.20 -28.19 -8.18
CA ALA A 23 -16.87 -27.70 -8.55
C ALA A 23 -16.12 -27.12 -7.35
N VAL A 24 -16.81 -26.41 -6.44
CA VAL A 24 -16.23 -25.89 -5.20
C VAL A 24 -15.80 -27.03 -4.27
N VAL A 25 -16.61 -28.09 -4.14
CA VAL A 25 -16.25 -29.28 -3.34
C VAL A 25 -15.04 -30.01 -3.94
N LEU A 26 -14.97 -30.14 -5.28
CA LEU A 26 -13.83 -30.77 -5.96
C LEU A 26 -12.53 -29.97 -5.78
N LEU A 27 -12.59 -28.64 -5.85
CA LEU A 27 -11.46 -27.77 -5.54
C LEU A 27 -11.01 -27.90 -4.08
N TYR A 28 -11.96 -28.03 -3.15
CA TYR A 28 -11.66 -28.25 -1.73
C TYR A 28 -11.00 -29.62 -1.49
N MET A 29 -11.45 -30.66 -2.19
CA MET A 29 -10.83 -32.00 -2.13
C MET A 29 -9.43 -32.00 -2.74
N GLN A 30 -9.20 -31.31 -3.86
CA GLN A 30 -7.88 -31.23 -4.50
C GLN A 30 -6.85 -30.48 -3.64
N ASN A 31 -7.27 -29.45 -2.89
CA ASN A 31 -6.39 -28.74 -1.96
C ASN A 31 -6.04 -29.56 -0.72
N SER A 32 -6.88 -30.51 -0.31
CA SER A 32 -6.58 -31.40 0.82
C SER A 32 -5.47 -32.42 0.51
N GLU A 33 -5.24 -32.75 -0.76
CA GLU A 33 -4.15 -33.65 -1.17
C GLU A 33 -2.77 -32.95 -1.27
N LEU A 34 -2.73 -31.61 -1.34
CA LEU A 34 -1.47 -30.85 -1.41
C LEU A 34 -0.81 -30.63 -0.04
N GLN A 35 -1.52 -30.86 1.07
CA GLN A 35 -1.00 -30.69 2.44
C GLN A 35 -0.07 -31.83 2.90
N ASN A 36 0.13 -32.89 2.08
CA ASN A 36 0.98 -34.03 2.43
C ASN A 36 2.26 -34.17 1.58
N TYR A 37 2.73 -33.10 0.95
CA TYR A 37 3.99 -33.14 0.21
C TYR A 37 5.20 -32.97 1.15
N ILE A 38 5.96 -34.05 1.34
CA ILE A 38 7.27 -34.06 2.02
C ILE A 38 8.35 -34.17 0.93
N PRO A 39 9.25 -33.17 0.75
CA PRO A 39 10.35 -33.31 -0.18
C PRO A 39 11.45 -34.20 0.40
N SER A 40 11.77 -35.26 -0.33
CA SER A 40 12.89 -36.16 -0.06
C SER A 40 14.18 -35.71 -0.78
N ASN A 41 15.30 -35.87 -0.06
CA ASN A 41 16.70 -35.91 -0.51
C ASN A 41 17.39 -34.58 -0.89
N VAL A 42 18.11 -34.02 0.09
CA VAL A 42 19.25 -33.13 -0.14
C VAL A 42 20.49 -34.00 -0.33
N THR A 43 21.10 -33.95 -1.52
CA THR A 43 22.47 -34.43 -1.75
C THR A 43 23.29 -33.33 -2.41
N ASN A 44 24.23 -32.80 -1.62
CA ASN A 44 25.47 -32.10 -1.96
C ASN A 44 25.39 -30.81 -2.81
N THR A 45 25.42 -29.67 -2.12
CA THR A 45 25.86 -28.40 -2.70
C THR A 45 27.39 -28.35 -2.66
N VAL A 46 28.04 -28.31 -3.82
CA VAL A 46 29.47 -27.97 -3.94
C VAL A 46 29.59 -26.46 -3.87
N ILE A 47 30.25 -25.94 -2.83
CA ILE A 47 30.63 -24.52 -2.76
C ILE A 47 31.90 -24.35 -3.59
N VAL A 48 31.81 -23.55 -4.66
CA VAL A 48 32.99 -23.01 -5.35
C VAL A 48 33.22 -21.61 -4.80
N GLU A 49 34.21 -21.47 -3.91
CA GLU A 49 34.66 -20.15 -3.46
C GLU A 49 35.44 -19.47 -4.58
N GLY A 50 34.78 -18.54 -5.28
CA GLY A 50 35.45 -17.56 -6.12
C GLY A 50 35.93 -16.40 -5.26
N SER A 51 37.25 -16.31 -5.04
CA SER A 51 37.86 -15.19 -4.34
C SER A 51 37.75 -13.90 -5.18
N ILE A 52 36.84 -13.00 -4.80
CA ILE A 52 36.82 -11.64 -5.32
C ILE A 52 37.66 -10.79 -4.38
N ASN A 53 38.94 -10.61 -4.71
CA ASN A 53 39.78 -9.58 -4.09
C ASN A 53 39.38 -8.22 -4.67
N ALA A 54 38.31 -7.66 -4.13
CA ALA A 54 38.09 -6.22 -4.14
C ALA A 54 38.18 -5.76 -2.68
N SER A 55 39.29 -5.11 -2.30
CA SER A 55 39.33 -4.39 -1.03
C SER A 55 38.44 -3.16 -1.17
N CYS A 56 37.13 -3.36 -1.02
CA CYS A 56 36.19 -2.28 -0.92
C CYS A 56 36.43 -1.64 0.45
N ASN A 57 36.77 -0.36 0.47
CA ASN A 57 37.01 0.41 1.70
C ASN A 57 35.65 0.75 2.35
N VAL A 58 34.82 -0.27 2.61
CA VAL A 58 33.41 -0.17 3.06
C VAL A 58 33.29 0.68 4.33
N THR A 59 34.31 0.64 5.19
CA THR A 59 34.37 1.41 6.43
C THR A 59 34.44 2.92 6.19
N ALA A 60 35.15 3.39 5.17
CA ALA A 60 35.32 4.82 4.91
C ALA A 60 34.02 5.46 4.39
N TYR A 61 33.32 4.78 3.48
CA TYR A 61 32.03 5.25 2.98
C TYR A 61 30.93 5.15 4.04
N LYS A 62 30.97 4.13 4.90
CA LYS A 62 30.04 4.01 6.03
C LYS A 62 30.22 5.15 7.03
N LEU A 63 31.46 5.52 7.35
CA LEU A 63 31.77 6.67 8.20
C LEU A 63 31.31 8.00 7.57
N GLN A 64 31.44 8.16 6.25
CA GLN A 64 30.93 9.34 5.54
C GLN A 64 29.40 9.39 5.56
N LEU A 65 28.71 8.26 5.44
CA LEU A 65 27.26 8.19 5.53
C LEU A 65 26.77 8.52 6.95
N ASP A 66 27.44 7.98 7.98
CA ASP A 66 27.14 8.28 9.38
C ASP A 66 27.34 9.77 9.69
N GLU A 67 28.40 10.38 9.14
CA GLU A 67 28.66 11.82 9.28
C GLU A 67 27.59 12.66 8.57
N LEU A 68 27.20 12.30 7.35
CA LEU A 68 26.15 13.00 6.61
C LEU A 68 24.79 12.90 7.34
N GLN A 69 24.50 11.73 7.92
CA GLN A 69 23.28 11.50 8.69
C GLN A 69 23.26 12.40 9.94
N ARG A 70 24.38 12.49 10.67
CA ARG A 70 24.51 13.42 11.81
C ARG A 70 24.34 14.88 11.42
N GLN A 71 24.89 15.28 10.28
CA GLN A 71 24.70 16.65 9.76
C GLN A 71 23.24 16.93 9.41
N LEU A 72 22.55 15.94 8.81
CA LEU A 72 21.12 16.03 8.53
C LEU A 72 20.30 16.15 9.82
N ASP A 73 20.61 15.33 10.83
CA ASP A 73 19.91 15.33 12.11
C ASP A 73 20.15 16.64 12.87
N PHE A 74 21.37 17.17 12.83
CA PHE A 74 21.69 18.50 13.35
C PHE A 74 20.88 19.61 12.65
N LEU A 75 20.82 19.58 11.31
CA LEU A 75 20.07 20.56 10.54
C LEU A 75 18.56 20.47 10.82
N LYS A 76 18.01 19.25 10.92
CA LYS A 76 16.62 19.03 11.32
C LYS A 76 16.35 19.58 12.71
N ALA A 77 17.24 19.33 13.68
CA ALA A 77 17.10 19.85 15.04
C ALA A 77 17.08 21.39 15.04
N GLN A 78 17.97 22.02 14.26
CA GLN A 78 18.01 23.48 14.14
C GLN A 78 16.75 24.05 13.46
N LEU A 79 16.25 23.39 12.41
CA LEU A 79 14.99 23.77 11.77
C LEU A 79 13.80 23.62 12.73
N ARG A 80 13.78 22.56 13.55
CA ARG A 80 12.73 22.33 14.55
C ARG A 80 12.79 23.40 15.65
N GLU A 81 13.97 23.73 16.15
CA GLU A 81 14.14 24.78 17.16
C GLU A 81 13.61 26.14 16.68
N GLN A 82 13.82 26.48 15.41
CA GLN A 82 13.24 27.69 14.81
C GLN A 82 11.71 27.64 14.66
N ASN A 83 11.13 26.45 14.54
CA ASN A 83 9.70 26.23 14.28
C ASN A 83 8.92 25.73 15.51
N LEU A 84 9.54 25.68 16.69
CA LEU A 84 8.86 25.30 17.94
C LEU A 84 7.99 26.47 18.42
N PRO A 85 6.67 26.32 18.54
CA PRO A 85 5.82 27.39 19.03
C PRO A 85 6.08 27.68 20.52
N GLU A 86 6.24 28.96 20.88
CA GLU A 86 6.27 29.40 22.28
C GLU A 86 4.86 29.27 22.90
N GLY A 87 4.61 28.25 23.74
CA GLY A 87 3.36 28.08 24.51
C GLY A 87 2.67 26.72 24.35
N ASN A 88 1.32 26.69 24.48
CA ASN A 88 0.51 25.48 24.26
C ASN A 88 0.54 25.07 22.77
N THR A 89 1.49 24.23 22.39
CA THR A 89 1.66 23.68 21.04
C THR A 89 0.44 22.90 20.58
N THR A 90 0.04 23.08 19.31
CA THR A 90 -1.01 22.28 18.69
C THR A 90 -0.43 21.07 17.97
N ILE A 91 -1.03 19.90 18.18
CA ILE A 91 -0.81 18.69 17.37
C ILE A 91 -1.95 18.58 16.36
N ALA A 92 -1.61 18.43 15.09
CA ALA A 92 -2.57 18.19 14.02
C ALA A 92 -2.73 16.69 13.77
N ILE A 93 -3.95 16.20 13.74
CA ILE A 93 -4.28 14.85 13.28
C ILE A 93 -4.83 14.95 11.86
N VAL A 94 -4.19 14.26 10.91
CA VAL A 94 -4.58 14.26 9.49
C VAL A 94 -5.00 12.85 9.08
N PRO A 95 -6.29 12.59 8.86
CA PRO A 95 -6.78 11.27 8.45
C PRO A 95 -6.56 11.02 6.95
N ILE A 96 -6.05 9.85 6.60
CA ILE A 96 -5.89 9.32 5.24
C ILE A 96 -6.59 7.96 5.19
N PHE A 97 -7.88 7.99 4.85
CA PHE A 97 -8.76 6.82 4.90
C PHE A 97 -9.20 6.38 3.51
N GLY A 98 -9.25 5.06 3.30
CA GLY A 98 -9.72 4.44 2.06
C GLY A 98 -8.64 4.35 0.97
N LEU A 99 -9.11 4.19 -0.27
CA LEU A 99 -8.25 4.09 -1.45
C LEU A 99 -7.52 5.42 -1.69
N ILE A 100 -6.21 5.37 -1.94
CA ILE A 100 -5.41 6.55 -2.24
C ILE A 100 -5.42 6.82 -3.74
N ASP A 101 -6.13 7.88 -4.14
CA ASP A 101 -6.27 8.34 -5.51
C ASP A 101 -5.94 9.83 -5.67
N GLU A 102 -6.14 10.37 -6.87
CA GLU A 102 -5.88 11.78 -7.19
C GLU A 102 -6.70 12.73 -6.31
N TYR A 103 -7.94 12.36 -5.95
CA TYR A 103 -8.78 13.17 -5.07
C TYR A 103 -8.24 13.20 -3.64
N THR A 104 -7.74 12.07 -3.17
CA THR A 104 -7.05 11.97 -1.88
C THR A 104 -5.82 12.87 -1.86
N ALA A 105 -4.98 12.82 -2.89
CA ALA A 105 -3.81 13.70 -3.01
C ALA A 105 -4.20 15.19 -3.05
N LEU A 106 -5.22 15.55 -3.84
CA LEU A 106 -5.73 16.92 -3.93
C LEU A 106 -6.29 17.44 -2.60
N SER A 107 -6.81 16.57 -1.73
CA SER A 107 -7.30 16.96 -0.41
C SER A 107 -6.19 17.03 0.64
N ILE A 108 -5.24 16.10 0.65
CA ILE A 108 -4.27 15.95 1.74
C ILE A 108 -3.03 16.83 1.52
N ILE A 109 -2.55 16.94 0.29
CA ILE A 109 -1.31 17.68 0.01
C ILE A 109 -1.41 19.17 0.42
N PRO A 110 -2.49 19.91 0.10
CA PRO A 110 -2.63 21.29 0.57
C PRO A 110 -2.67 21.38 2.09
N VAL A 111 -3.39 20.48 2.76
CA VAL A 111 -3.46 20.44 4.24
C VAL A 111 -2.07 20.28 4.85
N LEU A 112 -1.25 19.36 4.34
CA LEU A 112 0.11 19.17 4.84
C LEU A 112 1.02 20.38 4.59
N ARG A 113 0.80 21.11 3.48
CA ARG A 113 1.53 22.36 3.19
C ARG A 113 1.09 23.49 4.12
N ASP A 114 -0.22 23.64 4.34
CA ASP A 114 -0.75 24.64 5.27
C ASP A 114 -0.25 24.37 6.69
N ILE A 115 -0.17 23.10 7.10
CA ILE A 115 0.42 22.70 8.39
C ILE A 115 1.92 23.05 8.44
N ALA A 116 2.66 22.80 7.36
CA ALA A 116 4.08 23.14 7.28
C ALA A 116 4.34 24.63 7.56
N GLU A 117 3.48 25.50 7.04
CA GLU A 117 3.59 26.97 7.16
C GLU A 117 2.95 27.55 8.44
N ASN A 118 2.22 26.75 9.22
CA ASN A 118 1.50 27.24 10.41
C ASN A 118 2.29 27.04 11.70
N ASP A 119 2.92 28.10 12.20
CA ASP A 119 3.75 28.09 13.42
C ASP A 119 3.01 27.64 14.70
N SER A 120 1.67 27.70 14.74
CA SER A 120 0.91 27.22 15.90
C SER A 120 0.89 25.69 16.02
N ILE A 121 1.20 24.97 14.94
CA ILE A 121 1.22 23.51 14.87
C ILE A 121 2.66 23.02 15.00
N GLY A 122 2.95 22.28 16.06
CA GLY A 122 4.29 21.76 16.33
C GLY A 122 4.58 20.43 15.64
N GLY A 123 3.56 19.62 15.34
CA GLY A 123 3.75 18.31 14.71
C GLY A 123 2.46 17.69 14.22
N VAL A 124 2.59 16.55 13.52
CA VAL A 124 1.47 15.86 12.86
C VAL A 124 1.40 14.39 13.26
N VAL A 125 0.21 13.93 13.61
CA VAL A 125 -0.14 12.50 13.57
C VAL A 125 -0.88 12.22 12.25
N LEU A 126 -0.28 11.44 11.37
CA LEU A 126 -0.93 10.93 10.17
C LEU A 126 -1.71 9.67 10.53
N TRP A 127 -3.03 9.77 10.60
CA TRP A 127 -3.87 8.61 10.87
C TRP A 127 -4.24 7.92 9.56
N ILE A 128 -3.64 6.76 9.30
CA ILE A 128 -3.76 6.02 8.05
C ILE A 128 -4.66 4.80 8.27
N GLU A 129 -5.74 4.73 7.49
CA GLU A 129 -6.62 3.55 7.40
C GLU A 129 -6.84 3.24 5.92
N SER A 130 -5.84 2.66 5.28
CA SER A 130 -5.79 2.50 3.83
C SER A 130 -5.21 1.15 3.38
N PRO A 131 -5.87 0.47 2.42
CA PRO A 131 -5.32 -0.71 1.75
C PRO A 131 -4.26 -0.35 0.69
N GLY A 132 -4.04 0.94 0.42
CA GLY A 132 -3.16 1.43 -0.64
C GLY A 132 -3.90 2.23 -1.71
N GLY A 133 -3.35 2.27 -2.92
CA GLY A 133 -3.93 3.04 -4.02
C GLY A 133 -3.01 3.19 -5.22
N TYR A 134 -3.24 4.22 -6.02
CA TYR A 134 -2.49 4.47 -7.24
C TYR A 134 -1.09 5.04 -6.95
N VAL A 135 -0.08 4.56 -7.68
CA VAL A 135 1.34 4.87 -7.44
C VAL A 135 1.62 6.38 -7.48
N GLY A 136 1.01 7.11 -8.42
CA GLY A 136 1.21 8.56 -8.56
C GLY A 136 0.79 9.33 -7.30
N PRO A 137 -0.51 9.31 -6.92
CA PRO A 137 -1.00 9.95 -5.71
C PRO A 137 -0.27 9.55 -4.43
N VAL A 138 0.01 8.25 -4.25
CA VAL A 138 0.78 7.74 -3.10
C VAL A 138 2.15 8.41 -3.01
N ARG A 139 2.87 8.50 -4.14
CA ARG A 139 4.22 9.09 -4.18
C ARG A 139 4.19 10.60 -3.94
N GLU A 140 3.17 11.31 -4.41
CA GLU A 140 3.04 12.75 -4.14
C GLU A 140 2.77 13.03 -2.67
N ILE A 141 1.89 12.26 -2.03
CA ILE A 141 1.63 12.37 -0.59
C ILE A 141 2.89 12.01 0.19
N TYR A 142 3.52 10.86 -0.09
CA TYR A 142 4.79 10.46 0.54
C TYR A 142 5.87 11.54 0.44
N ALA A 143 6.07 12.13 -0.75
CA ALA A 143 7.07 13.19 -0.93
C ALA A 143 6.73 14.44 -0.10
N THR A 144 5.44 14.76 0.05
CA THR A 144 4.97 15.87 0.88
C THR A 144 5.18 15.58 2.36
N VAL A 145 4.87 14.36 2.82
CA VAL A 145 5.13 13.90 4.19
C VAL A 145 6.62 13.96 4.52
N LYS A 146 7.50 13.45 3.63
CA LYS A 146 8.95 13.51 3.81
C LYS A 146 9.44 14.96 3.97
N LYS A 147 8.92 15.89 3.18
CA LYS A 147 9.28 17.33 3.28
C LYS A 147 8.81 17.95 4.59
N LEU A 148 7.57 17.67 4.99
CA LEU A 148 7.02 18.12 6.27
C LEU A 148 7.86 17.60 7.44
N ASN A 149 8.25 16.33 7.40
CA ASN A 149 9.03 15.68 8.47
C ASN A 149 10.44 16.28 8.66
N LEU A 150 10.97 17.01 7.66
CA LEU A 150 12.23 17.75 7.82
C LEU A 150 12.10 18.97 8.73
N ILE A 151 10.89 19.54 8.85
CA ILE A 151 10.65 20.78 9.58
C ILE A 151 9.80 20.58 10.85
N LYS A 152 8.87 19.62 10.83
CA LYS A 152 7.98 19.30 11.97
C LYS A 152 7.88 17.79 12.12
N PRO A 153 8.04 17.23 13.33
CA PRO A 153 7.94 15.78 13.53
C PRO A 153 6.58 15.25 13.05
N VAL A 154 6.64 14.13 12.34
CA VAL A 154 5.47 13.40 11.84
C VAL A 154 5.48 12.00 12.43
N VAL A 155 4.39 11.63 13.10
CA VAL A 155 4.14 10.25 13.56
C VAL A 155 3.03 9.67 12.70
N ALA A 156 3.24 8.50 12.09
CA ALA A 156 2.17 7.75 11.45
C ALA A 156 1.48 6.86 12.49
N TYR A 157 0.15 6.77 12.39
CA TYR A 157 -0.67 5.88 13.22
C TYR A 157 -1.64 5.09 12.36
N THR A 158 -1.82 3.80 12.67
CA THR A 158 -2.91 2.99 12.10
C THR A 158 -3.53 2.10 13.17
N GLY A 159 -4.87 2.08 13.24
CA GLY A 159 -5.63 1.20 14.12
C GLY A 159 -6.17 -0.04 13.41
N GLY A 160 -6.34 0.02 12.09
CA GLY A 160 -6.87 -1.08 11.29
C GLY A 160 -5.91 -1.54 10.20
N ILE A 161 -5.58 -0.66 9.25
CA ILE A 161 -4.75 -1.03 8.10
C ILE A 161 -3.91 0.11 7.54
N ALA A 162 -2.61 -0.12 7.37
CA ALA A 162 -1.72 0.69 6.56
C ALA A 162 -0.93 -0.24 5.63
N ALA A 163 -1.56 -0.64 4.52
CA ALA A 163 -1.02 -1.60 3.56
C ALA A 163 -0.67 -0.93 2.23
N SER A 164 0.30 -1.49 1.50
CA SER A 164 0.73 -1.07 0.16
C SER A 164 1.00 0.45 0.12
N GLY A 165 0.25 1.22 -0.67
CA GLY A 165 0.38 2.68 -0.71
C GLY A 165 0.18 3.40 0.64
N GLY A 166 -0.64 2.85 1.54
CA GLY A 166 -0.78 3.37 2.90
C GLY A 166 0.50 3.19 3.71
N TYR A 167 1.11 2.01 3.64
CA TYR A 167 2.42 1.75 4.25
C TYR A 167 3.53 2.60 3.61
N TYR A 168 3.48 2.79 2.29
CA TYR A 168 4.41 3.65 1.57
C TYR A 168 4.38 5.08 2.12
N ILE A 169 3.20 5.64 2.42
CA ILE A 169 3.08 6.97 3.03
C ILE A 169 3.58 6.93 4.48
N ALA A 170 3.25 5.89 5.25
CA ALA A 170 3.65 5.73 6.64
C ALA A 170 5.19 5.78 6.80
N VAL A 171 5.95 5.13 5.91
CA VAL A 171 7.42 5.20 5.94
C VAL A 171 8.00 6.59 5.63
N GLY A 172 7.15 7.57 5.27
CA GLY A 172 7.52 8.98 5.21
C GLY A 172 7.66 9.66 6.57
N ALA A 173 7.01 9.12 7.60
CA ALA A 173 7.03 9.61 8.98
C ALA A 173 8.37 9.33 9.68
N GLU A 174 8.54 9.92 10.87
CA GLU A 174 9.67 9.66 11.76
C GLU A 174 9.45 8.39 12.59
N GLU A 175 8.23 8.23 13.11
CA GLU A 175 7.79 7.05 13.87
C GLU A 175 6.50 6.50 13.25
N ILE A 176 6.34 5.17 13.29
CA ILE A 176 5.14 4.44 12.89
C ILE A 176 4.63 3.70 14.12
N ILE A 177 3.47 4.13 14.61
CA ILE A 177 2.72 3.51 15.69
C ILE A 177 1.56 2.73 15.08
N ALA A 178 1.28 1.53 15.57
CA ALA A 178 0.15 0.77 15.08
C ALA A 178 -0.57 0.00 16.21
N ASP A 179 -1.89 -0.17 16.11
CA ASP A 179 -2.58 -1.12 16.98
C ASP A 179 -1.95 -2.51 16.81
N PRO A 180 -1.76 -3.31 17.88
CA PRO A 180 -1.14 -4.63 17.78
C PRO A 180 -1.75 -5.55 16.70
N LEU A 181 -3.05 -5.41 16.44
CA LEU A 181 -3.81 -6.19 15.44
C LEU A 181 -3.99 -5.46 14.10
N ALA A 182 -3.45 -4.25 13.95
CA ALA A 182 -3.46 -3.57 12.65
C ALA A 182 -2.61 -4.31 11.62
N GLU A 183 -3.06 -4.28 10.37
CA GLU A 183 -2.35 -4.86 9.23
C GLU A 183 -1.44 -3.82 8.56
N VAL A 184 -0.16 -4.11 8.50
CA VAL A 184 0.86 -3.27 7.86
C VAL A 184 1.61 -4.02 6.74
N GLY A 185 2.42 -3.31 5.97
CA GLY A 185 3.23 -3.90 4.90
C GLY A 185 2.46 -3.98 3.59
N SER A 186 2.24 -5.19 3.04
CA SER A 186 1.82 -5.37 1.63
C SER A 186 2.74 -4.61 0.68
N ILE A 187 4.05 -4.72 0.93
CA ILE A 187 5.08 -4.08 0.12
C ILE A 187 5.16 -4.83 -1.19
N GLY A 188 4.66 -4.20 -2.25
CA GLY A 188 4.50 -4.79 -3.57
C GLY A 188 3.78 -3.85 -4.53
N VAL A 189 3.84 -4.19 -5.81
CA VAL A 189 3.15 -3.48 -6.90
C VAL A 189 2.49 -4.52 -7.78
N ILE A 190 1.25 -4.27 -8.18
CA ILE A 190 0.52 -5.16 -9.08
C ILE A 190 0.00 -4.38 -10.29
N TYR A 191 -0.04 -5.07 -11.42
CA TYR A 191 -0.77 -4.64 -12.60
C TYR A 191 -1.69 -5.77 -13.03
N VAL A 192 -2.97 -5.47 -13.23
CA VAL A 192 -3.99 -6.45 -13.62
C VAL A 192 -4.51 -6.08 -14.99
N HIS A 193 -4.42 -7.02 -15.94
CA HIS A 193 -4.98 -6.86 -17.28
C HIS A 193 -5.99 -7.98 -17.57
N TYR A 194 -7.15 -7.58 -18.06
CA TYR A 194 -8.21 -8.49 -18.49
C TYR A 194 -8.12 -8.71 -19.99
N ASN A 195 -7.77 -9.92 -20.42
CA ASN A 195 -7.85 -10.29 -21.83
C ASN A 195 -9.25 -10.86 -22.12
N LEU A 196 -10.09 -10.04 -22.75
CA LEU A 196 -11.46 -10.38 -23.14
C LEU A 196 -11.57 -10.73 -24.63
N GLN A 197 -10.46 -10.93 -25.35
CA GLN A 197 -10.45 -11.19 -26.80
C GLN A 197 -11.48 -12.26 -27.22
N GLN A 198 -11.50 -13.41 -26.53
CA GLN A 198 -12.45 -14.49 -26.84
C GLN A 198 -13.91 -14.08 -26.64
N ASN A 199 -14.20 -13.23 -25.65
CA ASN A 199 -15.55 -12.71 -25.42
C ASN A 199 -16.00 -11.80 -26.58
N TYR A 200 -15.10 -10.97 -27.12
CA TYR A 200 -15.40 -10.14 -28.29
C TYR A 200 -15.67 -11.00 -29.52
N GLU A 201 -14.82 -12.01 -29.77
CA GLU A 201 -14.96 -12.97 -30.87
C GLU A 201 -16.30 -13.73 -30.80
N MET A 202 -16.65 -14.26 -29.62
CA MET A 202 -17.91 -15.00 -29.40
C MET A 202 -19.16 -14.15 -29.65
N ASN A 203 -19.10 -12.85 -29.36
CA ASN A 203 -20.21 -11.92 -29.56
C ASN A 203 -20.20 -11.25 -30.95
N GLY A 204 -19.25 -11.62 -31.81
CA GLY A 204 -19.11 -11.04 -33.15
C GLY A 204 -18.71 -9.56 -33.16
N ILE A 205 -18.14 -9.06 -32.05
CA ILE A 205 -17.70 -7.68 -31.92
C ILE A 205 -16.33 -7.53 -32.58
N LYS A 206 -16.24 -6.66 -33.58
CA LYS A 206 -14.97 -6.32 -34.26
C LYS A 206 -14.52 -4.94 -33.83
N VAL A 207 -13.27 -4.85 -33.38
CA VAL A 207 -12.64 -3.58 -33.01
C VAL A 207 -11.59 -3.23 -34.06
N GLU A 208 -11.80 -2.11 -34.75
CA GLU A 208 -10.84 -1.54 -35.70
C GLU A 208 -10.14 -0.34 -35.05
N VAL A 209 -8.81 -0.35 -35.00
CA VAL A 209 -8.03 0.68 -34.30
C VAL A 209 -7.11 1.41 -35.29
N PHE A 210 -7.30 2.72 -35.40
CA PHE A 210 -6.41 3.61 -36.15
C PHE A 210 -5.53 4.36 -35.15
N LYS A 211 -4.24 3.99 -35.09
CA LYS A 211 -3.30 4.50 -34.08
C LYS A 211 -2.02 5.04 -34.70
N THR A 212 -1.48 6.10 -34.08
CA THR A 212 -0.24 6.76 -34.51
C THR A 212 1.04 6.06 -34.06
N GLY A 213 0.93 5.05 -33.19
CA GLY A 213 2.06 4.27 -32.69
C GLY A 213 1.63 2.87 -32.24
N PRO A 214 2.55 1.89 -32.25
CA PRO A 214 2.22 0.48 -32.03
C PRO A 214 1.62 0.20 -30.65
N TYR A 215 2.05 0.93 -29.61
CA TYR A 215 1.67 0.67 -28.21
C TYR A 215 0.54 1.56 -27.68
N LYS A 216 -0.11 2.37 -28.54
CA LYS A 216 -1.18 3.31 -28.14
C LYS A 216 -2.44 2.61 -27.61
N ASP A 217 -2.60 1.34 -27.89
CA ASP A 217 -3.66 0.43 -27.44
C ASP A 217 -3.11 -0.70 -26.55
N MET A 218 -1.87 -0.57 -26.04
CA MET A 218 -1.32 -1.52 -25.08
C MET A 218 -2.23 -1.58 -23.85
N GLY A 219 -2.55 -2.79 -23.40
CA GLY A 219 -3.49 -3.02 -22.30
C GLY A 219 -4.97 -3.01 -22.70
N ALA A 220 -5.28 -2.85 -23.98
CA ALA A 220 -6.64 -2.98 -24.50
C ALA A 220 -7.25 -4.35 -24.20
N GLU A 221 -8.44 -4.37 -23.61
CA GLU A 221 -9.12 -5.61 -23.19
C GLU A 221 -9.57 -6.50 -24.35
N TRP A 222 -9.77 -5.94 -25.54
CA TRP A 222 -10.29 -6.65 -26.72
C TRP A 222 -9.23 -7.47 -27.49
N ARG A 223 -7.96 -7.43 -27.07
CA ARG A 223 -6.88 -8.25 -27.63
C ARG A 223 -5.91 -8.67 -26.52
N GLY A 224 -5.19 -9.76 -26.72
CA GLY A 224 -4.08 -10.11 -25.84
C GLY A 224 -2.93 -9.09 -25.88
N LEU A 225 -2.17 -9.01 -24.79
CA LEU A 225 -0.87 -8.35 -24.73
C LEU A 225 0.15 -9.13 -25.57
N THR A 226 0.97 -8.41 -26.36
CA THR A 226 2.14 -9.02 -27.00
C THR A 226 3.25 -9.30 -25.98
N GLU A 227 4.25 -10.10 -26.34
CA GLU A 227 5.39 -10.38 -25.44
C GLU A 227 6.19 -9.10 -25.13
N GLU A 228 6.31 -8.19 -26.10
CA GLU A 228 6.95 -6.88 -25.91
C GLU A 228 6.15 -6.01 -24.93
N GLU A 229 4.82 -5.99 -25.03
CA GLU A 229 3.96 -5.24 -24.12
C GLU A 229 4.00 -5.79 -22.70
N LYS A 230 4.02 -7.12 -22.55
CA LYS A 230 4.22 -7.77 -21.24
C LYS A 230 5.56 -7.39 -20.62
N ALA A 231 6.64 -7.35 -21.42
CA ALA A 231 7.95 -6.93 -20.95
C ALA A 231 7.95 -5.47 -20.46
N MET A 232 7.34 -4.55 -21.23
CA MET A 232 7.23 -3.13 -20.82
C MET A 232 6.43 -2.93 -19.53
N ILE A 233 5.32 -3.66 -19.39
CA ILE A 233 4.50 -3.63 -18.16
C ILE A 233 5.30 -4.20 -16.98
N THR A 234 6.01 -5.31 -17.18
CA THR A 234 6.85 -5.93 -16.15
C THR A 234 7.95 -4.97 -15.69
N GLU A 235 8.65 -4.33 -16.63
CA GLU A 235 9.67 -3.31 -16.33
C GLU A 235 9.09 -2.13 -15.52
N SER A 236 7.87 -1.72 -15.85
CA SER A 236 7.17 -0.65 -15.11
C SER A 236 6.85 -1.08 -13.67
N VAL A 237 6.31 -2.29 -13.49
CA VAL A 237 6.02 -2.86 -12.17
C VAL A 237 7.30 -2.99 -11.34
N ASP A 238 8.37 -3.52 -11.92
CA ASP A 238 9.66 -3.66 -11.26
C ASP A 238 10.25 -2.31 -10.85
N THR A 239 10.14 -1.30 -11.71
CA THR A 239 10.61 0.07 -11.42
C THR A 239 9.90 0.64 -10.20
N TYR A 240 8.57 0.52 -10.14
CA TYR A 240 7.80 0.99 -8.98
C TYR A 240 8.12 0.18 -7.71
N PHE A 241 8.29 -1.13 -7.85
CA PHE A 241 8.64 -2.00 -6.73
C PHE A 241 10.02 -1.67 -6.16
N GLN A 242 11.04 -1.42 -7.00
CA GLN A 242 12.35 -0.98 -6.54
C GLN A 242 12.28 0.34 -5.77
N ALA A 243 11.49 1.30 -6.25
CA ALA A 243 11.30 2.56 -5.55
C ALA A 243 10.63 2.36 -4.17
N PHE A 244 9.71 1.40 -4.04
CA PHE A 244 9.09 1.04 -2.77
C PHE A 244 10.11 0.39 -1.81
N LEU A 245 10.87 -0.59 -2.30
CA LEU A 245 11.95 -1.20 -1.50
C LEU A 245 12.94 -0.16 -0.97
N GLN A 246 13.31 0.82 -1.80
CA GLN A 246 14.21 1.90 -1.40
C GLN A 246 13.59 2.83 -0.35
N ALA A 247 12.31 3.17 -0.48
CA ALA A 247 11.60 3.98 0.51
C ALA A 247 11.57 3.29 1.89
N VAL A 248 11.24 1.99 1.92
CA VAL A 248 11.19 1.21 3.16
C VAL A 248 12.60 1.02 3.73
N SER A 249 13.56 0.57 2.93
CA SER A 249 14.95 0.36 3.34
C SER A 249 15.56 1.62 3.97
N SER A 250 15.38 2.77 3.31
CA SER A 250 15.93 4.04 3.79
C SER A 250 15.24 4.55 5.06
N SER A 251 13.94 4.34 5.20
CA SER A 251 13.16 4.81 6.35
C SER A 251 13.39 3.94 7.58
N ARG A 252 13.43 2.61 7.39
CA ARG A 252 13.51 1.64 8.48
C ARG A 252 14.94 1.26 8.87
N GLY A 253 15.94 1.87 8.23
CA GLY A 253 17.36 1.56 8.47
C GLY A 253 17.75 0.12 8.09
N MET A 254 16.98 -0.52 7.22
CA MET A 254 17.18 -1.91 6.81
C MET A 254 17.95 -1.99 5.51
N SER A 255 18.76 -3.04 5.31
CA SER A 255 19.33 -3.33 4.00
C SER A 255 18.23 -3.70 3.00
N LEU A 256 18.48 -3.50 1.70
CA LEU A 256 17.54 -3.92 0.66
C LEU A 256 17.25 -5.43 0.69
N ASN A 257 18.20 -6.25 1.16
CA ASN A 257 17.98 -7.70 1.31
C ASN A 257 16.98 -7.98 2.44
N GLU A 258 17.17 -7.37 3.61
CA GLU A 258 16.22 -7.50 4.72
C GLU A 258 14.85 -6.95 4.34
N THR A 259 14.78 -5.80 3.63
CA THR A 259 13.51 -5.24 3.16
C THR A 259 12.78 -6.21 2.23
N LYS A 260 13.50 -6.94 1.36
CA LYS A 260 12.90 -7.93 0.45
C LYS A 260 12.25 -9.10 1.19
N GLU A 261 12.72 -9.46 2.36
CA GLU A 261 12.11 -10.53 3.18
C GLU A 261 10.68 -10.17 3.61
N TYR A 262 10.41 -8.88 3.81
CA TYR A 262 9.07 -8.36 4.12
C TYR A 262 8.24 -8.02 2.87
N ALA A 263 8.89 -7.90 1.71
CA ALA A 263 8.29 -7.42 0.47
C ALA A 263 7.78 -8.54 -0.46
N THR A 264 7.00 -9.46 0.12
CA THR A 264 6.35 -10.54 -0.63
C THR A 264 4.93 -10.19 -1.07
N GLY A 265 4.46 -8.95 -0.86
CA GLY A 265 3.07 -8.53 -1.08
C GLY A 265 2.07 -8.97 0.00
N ARG A 266 2.52 -9.62 1.08
CA ARG A 266 1.64 -9.99 2.21
C ARG A 266 1.53 -8.87 3.24
N THR A 267 0.42 -8.83 3.97
CA THR A 267 0.27 -8.02 5.18
C THR A 267 0.88 -8.71 6.40
N TRP A 268 1.14 -7.92 7.43
CA TRP A 268 1.69 -8.37 8.71
C TRP A 268 0.89 -7.72 9.84
N PHE A 269 0.53 -8.49 10.87
CA PHE A 269 0.06 -7.87 12.12
C PHE A 269 1.18 -7.08 12.76
N ALA A 270 0.90 -5.85 13.19
CA ALA A 270 1.91 -4.93 13.73
C ALA A 270 2.71 -5.55 14.88
N MET A 271 2.06 -6.31 15.77
CA MET A 271 2.72 -6.99 16.90
C MET A 271 3.83 -7.98 16.47
N ASN A 272 3.77 -8.51 15.25
CA ASN A 272 4.76 -9.46 14.74
C ASN A 272 5.96 -8.79 14.06
N VAL A 273 5.87 -7.49 13.79
CA VAL A 273 6.87 -6.71 13.05
C VAL A 273 7.22 -5.40 13.76
N THR A 274 6.95 -5.34 15.06
CA THR A 274 7.37 -4.23 15.94
C THR A 274 8.89 -4.24 16.09
N GLY A 275 9.52 -3.07 15.98
CA GLY A 275 10.97 -2.91 15.87
C GLY A 275 11.53 -3.15 14.46
N SER A 276 10.69 -3.50 13.47
CA SER A 276 11.10 -3.59 12.06
C SER A 276 10.21 -2.74 11.15
N LEU A 277 9.03 -3.22 10.77
CA LEU A 277 8.11 -2.48 9.89
C LEU A 277 7.32 -1.40 10.64
N VAL A 278 7.18 -1.54 11.95
CA VAL A 278 6.51 -0.60 12.87
C VAL A 278 7.48 -0.35 14.01
N ASP A 279 7.53 0.87 14.54
CA ASP A 279 8.40 1.22 15.66
C ASP A 279 7.83 0.67 16.96
N GLU A 280 6.59 1.03 17.27
CA GLU A 280 5.90 0.64 18.50
C GLU A 280 4.44 0.31 18.25
N THR A 281 3.85 -0.47 19.17
CA THR A 281 2.40 -0.74 19.14
C THR A 281 1.66 0.07 20.19
N GLY A 282 0.52 0.64 19.80
CA GLY A 282 -0.33 1.44 20.69
C GLY A 282 -1.58 1.95 19.97
N ASP A 283 -2.40 2.70 20.68
CA ASP A 283 -3.58 3.37 20.13
C ASP A 283 -3.27 4.80 19.67
N LEU A 284 -4.30 5.51 19.21
CA LEU A 284 -4.15 6.89 18.74
C LEU A 284 -3.65 7.83 19.85
N ASP A 285 -4.11 7.62 21.09
CA ASP A 285 -3.69 8.42 22.24
C ASP A 285 -2.20 8.20 22.53
N TYR A 286 -1.71 6.98 22.36
CA TYR A 286 -0.28 6.68 22.43
C TYR A 286 0.52 7.37 21.33
N ALA A 287 0.05 7.37 20.08
CA ALA A 287 0.72 8.09 19.00
C ALA A 287 0.80 9.62 19.25
N VAL A 288 -0.26 10.21 19.80
CA VAL A 288 -0.27 11.62 20.23
C VAL A 288 0.71 11.84 21.39
N LYS A 289 0.78 10.92 22.35
CA LYS A 289 1.73 10.98 23.46
C LYS A 289 3.18 10.93 22.96
N VAL A 290 3.53 9.99 22.08
CA VAL A 290 4.86 9.89 21.46
C VAL A 290 5.24 11.21 20.79
N LEU A 291 4.34 11.78 19.99
CA LEU A 291 4.59 13.08 19.37
C LEU A 291 4.72 14.22 20.39
N GLY A 292 3.94 14.21 21.48
CA GLY A 292 4.06 15.16 22.58
C GLY A 292 5.43 15.09 23.26
N GLU A 293 5.96 13.88 23.47
CA GLU A 293 7.31 13.66 24.01
C GLU A 293 8.39 14.17 23.06
N MET A 294 8.27 13.92 21.76
CA MET A 294 9.20 14.46 20.74
C MET A 294 9.21 16.00 20.72
N LEU A 295 8.10 16.63 21.07
CA LEU A 295 7.95 18.08 21.15
C LEU A 295 8.27 18.66 22.53
N ASN A 296 8.55 17.82 23.54
CA ASN A 296 8.65 18.22 24.95
C ASN A 296 7.40 18.96 25.49
N VAL A 297 6.20 18.52 25.09
CA VAL A 297 4.92 19.14 25.49
C VAL A 297 4.04 18.12 26.21
N THR A 298 3.60 18.45 27.42
CA THR A 298 2.79 17.53 28.26
C THR A 298 1.29 17.62 28.00
N ASN A 299 0.77 18.73 27.48
CA ASN A 299 -0.67 18.93 27.29
C ASN A 299 -0.98 19.70 25.99
N PRO A 300 -0.73 19.09 24.81
CA PRO A 300 -0.91 19.77 23.54
C PRO A 300 -2.40 19.98 23.22
N ARG A 301 -2.70 21.05 22.49
CA ARG A 301 -4.02 21.21 21.88
C ARG A 301 -4.13 20.26 20.69
N ILE A 302 -5.19 19.46 20.61
CA ILE A 302 -5.40 18.55 19.48
C ILE A 302 -6.37 19.19 18.48
N VAL A 303 -6.00 19.20 17.20
CA VAL A 303 -6.88 19.60 16.09
C VAL A 303 -6.93 18.48 15.08
N ILE A 304 -8.12 17.95 14.83
CA ILE A 304 -8.35 16.95 13.79
C ILE A 304 -8.77 17.67 12.51
N TYR A 305 -8.01 17.47 11.45
CA TYR A 305 -8.37 17.98 10.13
C TYR A 305 -9.44 17.07 9.52
N SER A 306 -10.57 17.64 9.15
CA SER A 306 -11.54 16.93 8.33
C SER A 306 -10.97 16.80 6.93
N GLY A 307 -10.48 15.62 6.57
CA GLY A 307 -10.29 15.30 5.16
C GLY A 307 -11.63 15.50 4.46
N ARG A 308 -11.66 16.19 3.32
CA ARG A 308 -12.83 16.16 2.42
C ARG A 308 -12.86 14.77 1.76
N SER A 309 -13.08 13.73 2.55
CA SER A 309 -13.21 12.37 2.04
C SER A 309 -14.63 12.20 1.55
N SER A 310 -14.78 12.03 0.22
CA SER A 310 -15.98 11.48 -0.37
C SER A 310 -16.12 10.05 0.15
N SER A 311 -16.99 9.90 1.14
CA SER A 311 -17.39 8.63 1.72
C SER A 311 -17.85 7.66 0.64
N ASN A 312 -16.97 6.74 0.26
CA ASN A 312 -17.33 5.43 -0.28
C ASN A 312 -16.36 4.43 0.35
N PHE A 313 -16.73 3.96 1.55
CA PHE A 313 -16.19 2.75 2.15
C PHE A 313 -16.58 1.57 1.23
N ALA A 314 -15.85 1.41 0.13
CA ALA A 314 -16.00 0.28 -0.76
C ALA A 314 -15.15 -0.87 -0.19
N ILE A 315 -15.85 -1.94 0.15
CA ILE A 315 -15.33 -3.23 0.59
C ILE A 315 -14.22 -3.66 -0.39
N PHE A 316 -12.96 -3.59 0.05
CA PHE A 316 -11.82 -4.18 -0.67
C PHE A 316 -10.98 -5.04 0.28
N GLY A 317 -11.65 -6.03 0.85
CA GLY A 317 -11.03 -7.30 1.20
C GLY A 317 -11.56 -8.33 0.22
N SER A 318 -10.66 -8.95 -0.55
CA SER A 318 -10.88 -9.98 -1.57
C SER A 318 -11.28 -9.50 -2.97
N THR A 319 -10.41 -9.79 -3.93
CA THR A 319 -10.70 -10.00 -5.35
C THR A 319 -11.68 -11.18 -5.60
N ALA A 320 -12.43 -11.62 -4.58
CA ALA A 320 -13.42 -12.68 -4.67
C ALA A 320 -14.86 -12.17 -4.91
N LEU A 321 -15.09 -10.85 -4.93
CA LEU A 321 -16.40 -10.28 -5.18
C LEU A 321 -16.36 -9.21 -6.30
N LEU A 322 -15.90 -9.64 -7.49
CA LEU A 322 -16.45 -9.12 -8.74
C LEU A 322 -17.88 -9.65 -8.88
N LEU A 323 -18.81 -9.11 -8.08
CA LEU A 323 -20.23 -9.21 -8.39
C LEU A 323 -20.61 -7.99 -9.23
N ASP A 324 -21.16 -8.28 -10.40
CA ASP A 324 -21.75 -7.33 -11.34
C ASP A 324 -22.74 -6.39 -10.60
N PRO A 325 -22.73 -5.07 -10.86
CA PRO A 325 -23.62 -4.09 -10.24
C PRO A 325 -25.11 -4.43 -10.30
N ARG A 326 -25.53 -5.31 -11.23
CA ARG A 326 -26.91 -5.81 -11.35
C ARG A 326 -27.37 -6.71 -10.21
N TYR A 327 -26.46 -7.18 -9.34
CA TYR A 327 -26.80 -8.03 -8.18
C TYR A 327 -27.02 -7.28 -6.86
N VAL A 328 -26.76 -5.96 -6.82
CA VAL A 328 -26.89 -5.14 -5.59
C VAL A 328 -28.12 -4.23 -5.63
N ASP A 329 -28.60 -3.87 -6.82
CA ASP A 329 -29.70 -2.91 -7.01
C ASP A 329 -31.11 -3.37 -6.55
N PRO A 330 -31.47 -4.68 -6.52
CA PRO A 330 -32.81 -5.08 -6.08
C PRO A 330 -33.06 -4.96 -4.57
N TYR A 331 -32.03 -4.76 -3.74
CA TYR A 331 -32.15 -4.83 -2.28
C TYR A 331 -32.10 -3.47 -1.57
N LEU A 332 -32.05 -2.35 -2.30
CA LEU A 332 -32.03 -1.01 -1.71
C LEU A 332 -33.33 -0.21 -1.88
N LYS A 333 -34.43 -0.84 -2.33
CA LYS A 333 -35.77 -0.24 -2.24
C LYS A 333 -36.84 -1.29 -1.94
N THR A 334 -37.16 -1.45 -0.66
CA THR A 334 -38.53 -1.62 -0.12
C THR A 334 -38.45 -1.77 1.40
N GLY A 335 -39.03 -0.81 2.11
CA GLY A 335 -39.07 -0.71 3.56
C GLY A 335 -39.07 0.75 3.99
#